data_AF-X1HT46-F1
#
_entry.id   AF-X1HT46-F1
#
_cell.length_a   1.000
_cell.length_b   1.000
_cell.length_c   1.000
_cell.angle_alpha   90.00
_cell.angle_beta   90.00
_cell.angle_gamma   90.00
#
_symmetry.space_group_name_H-M   'P 1'
#
loop_
_entity.id
_entity.type
_entity.pdbx_description
1 polymer ?
#
loop_
_entity_poly.entity_id
_entity_poly.type
_entity_poly.pdbx_seq_one_letter_code
_entity_poly.pdbx_strand_id
1 'polypeptide(L)' 'AEQLGKTDIAINQYNEAIDIEDKYRRQFQEMYPGREIFSRLSEEKYQKAKQRIKYLSEQPAP' A
#
# COMPACT_ATOMS: atom_id res chain seq x y z
N ALA A 1 7.58 -9.30 -8.14
CA ALA A 1 7.21 -10.61 -7.55
C ALA A 1 5.95 -11.17 -8.19
N GLU A 2 4.90 -10.36 -8.29
CA GLU A 2 3.62 -10.75 -8.88
C GLU A 2 3.70 -11.36 -10.29
N GLN A 3 4.34 -10.68 -11.24
CA GLN A 3 4.50 -11.19 -12.62
C GLN A 3 5.30 -12.50 -12.71
N LEU A 4 5.97 -12.90 -11.63
CA LEU A 4 6.75 -14.13 -11.52
C LEU A 4 5.98 -15.24 -10.78
N GLY A 5 4.68 -15.06 -10.53
CA GLY A 5 3.83 -16.01 -9.79
C GLY A 5 4.14 -16.09 -8.29
N LYS A 6 4.98 -15.20 -7.76
CA LYS A 6 5.38 -15.18 -6.34
C LYS A 6 4.39 -14.36 -5.53
N THR A 7 3.17 -14.88 -5.39
CA THR A 7 2.02 -14.16 -4.79
C THR A 7 2.30 -13.68 -3.37
N ASP A 8 2.84 -14.53 -2.49
CA ASP A 8 3.11 -14.15 -1.09
C ASP A 8 4.13 -13.01 -0.97
N ILE A 9 5.18 -13.07 -1.80
CA ILE A 9 6.22 -12.03 -1.83
C ILE A 9 5.61 -10.72 -2.37
N ALA A 10 4.72 -10.79 -3.36
CA ALA A 10 4.04 -9.61 -3.89
C ALA A 10 3.12 -8.97 -2.83
N ILE A 11 2.35 -9.77 -2.11
CA ILE A 11 1.49 -9.31 -1.01
C ILE A 11 2.35 -8.61 0.05
N ASN A 12 3.47 -9.21 0.47
CA ASN A 12 4.37 -8.60 1.45
C ASN A 12 4.94 -7.26 0.98
N GLN A 13 5.36 -7.16 -0.29
CA GLN A 13 5.85 -5.89 -0.85
C GLN A 13 4.78 -4.79 -0.88
N TYR A 14 3.53 -5.14 -1.22
CA TYR A 14 2.44 -4.18 -1.17
C TYR A 14 2.10 -3.75 0.26
N ASN A 15 2.12 -4.69 1.21
CA ASN A 15 1.89 -4.38 2.63
C ASN A 15 2.96 -3.42 3.17
N GLU A 16 4.22 -3.65 2.83
CA GLU A 16 5.32 -2.77 3.23
C GLU A 16 5.17 -1.36 2.66
N ALA A 17 4.80 -1.25 1.38
CA ALA A 17 4.56 0.06 0.76
C ALA A 17 3.39 0.82 1.43
N ILE A 18 2.33 0.11 1.81
CA ILE A 18 1.18 0.68 2.54
C ILE A 18 1.58 1.13 3.94
N ASP A 19 2.33 0.31 4.69
CA ASP A 19 2.78 0.64 6.05
C ASP A 19 3.67 1.89 6.07
N ILE A 20 4.57 2.04 5.09
CA ILE A 20 5.40 3.24 4.95
C ILE A 20 4.54 4.48 4.69
N GLU A 21 3.58 4.38 3.77
CA GLU A 21 2.66 5.49 3.46
C GLU A 21 1.79 5.83 4.67
N ASP A 22 1.25 4.85 5.39
CA ASP A 22 0.42 5.05 6.58
C ASP A 22 1.20 5.77 7.69
N LYS A 23 2.44 5.34 7.95
CA LYS A 23 3.34 6.01 8.91
C LYS A 23 3.60 7.46 8.50
N TYR A 24 3.87 7.69 7.22
CA TYR A 24 4.08 9.04 6.71
C TYR A 24 2.82 9.92 6.88
N ARG A 25 1.64 9.41 6.54
CA ARG A 25 0.37 10.14 6.69
C ARG A 25 0.11 10.53 8.14
N ARG A 26 0.32 9.61 9.09
CA ARG A 26 0.19 9.90 10.52
C ARG A 26 1.14 11.00 10.97
N GLN A 27 2.43 10.86 10.64
CA GLN A 27 3.42 11.87 10.99
C GLN A 27 3.10 13.24 10.36
N PHE A 28 2.65 13.26 9.10
CA PHE A 28 2.25 14.50 8.43
C PHE A 28 1.07 15.18 9.13
N GLN A 29 0.04 14.42 9.52
CA GLN A 29 -1.12 14.94 10.24
C GLN A 29 -0.75 15.53 11.60
N GLU A 30 0.19 14.90 12.32
CA GLU A 30 0.70 15.41 13.60
C GLU A 30 1.47 16.72 13.42
N MET A 31 2.32 16.80 12.39
CA MET A 31 3.14 17.99 12.12
C MET A 31 2.34 19.16 11.52
N TYR A 32 1.30 18.85 10.74
CA TYR A 32 0.54 19.84 9.98
C TYR A 32 -0.97 19.66 10.18
N PRO A 33 -1.48 19.88 11.40
CA PRO A 33 -2.90 19.71 11.69
C PRO A 33 -3.75 20.63 10.83
N GLY A 34 -4.84 20.10 10.28
CA GLY A 34 -5.78 20.84 9.42
C GLY A 34 -5.30 21.05 7.97
N ARG A 35 -4.13 20.53 7.58
CA ARG A 35 -3.72 20.49 6.17
C ARG A 35 -4.18 19.20 5.49
N GLU A 36 -4.49 19.32 4.21
CA GLU A 36 -4.73 18.17 3.35
C GLU A 36 -3.47 17.30 3.29
N ILE A 37 -3.66 15.99 3.43
CA ILE A 37 -2.57 15.02 3.43
C ILE A 37 -1.96 14.97 2.04
N PHE A 38 -0.66 15.24 1.95
CA PHE A 38 0.10 14.94 0.75
C PHE A 38 0.48 13.45 0.77
N SER A 39 0.27 12.72 -0.33
CA SER A 39 0.67 11.31 -0.42
C SER A 39 2.02 11.18 -1.12
N ARG A 40 2.96 10.45 -0.51
CA ARG A 40 4.28 10.20 -1.11
C ARG A 40 4.23 9.09 -2.15
N LEU A 41 3.44 8.06 -1.87
CA LEU A 41 3.16 7.01 -2.83
C LEU A 41 2.22 7.47 -3.95
N SER A 42 1.54 8.62 -3.79
CA SER A 42 0.32 9.03 -4.49
C SER A 42 -0.91 8.24 -4.04
N GLU A 43 -2.06 8.93 -3.97
CA GLU A 43 -3.32 8.32 -3.54
C GLU A 43 -3.72 7.17 -4.48
N GLU A 44 -3.55 7.35 -5.79
CA GLU A 44 -3.86 6.32 -6.79
C GLU A 44 -3.06 5.03 -6.55
N LYS A 45 -1.74 5.13 -6.37
CA LYS A 45 -0.90 3.93 -6.17
C LYS A 45 -1.15 3.28 -4.81
N TYR A 46 -1.43 4.08 -3.77
CA TYR A 46 -1.80 3.57 -2.46
C TYR A 46 -3.10 2.76 -2.51
N GLN A 47 -4.14 3.29 -3.15
CA GLN A 47 -5.40 2.55 -3.33
C GLN A 47 -5.22 1.31 -4.21
N LYS A 48 -4.42 1.42 -5.26
CA LYS A 48 -4.09 0.28 -6.13
C LYS A 48 -3.37 -0.83 -5.38
N ALA A 49 -2.43 -0.49 -4.48
CA ALA A 49 -1.74 -1.49 -3.65
C ALA A 49 -2.73 -2.25 -2.75
N LYS A 50 -3.66 -1.54 -2.10
CA LYS A 50 -4.71 -2.16 -1.27
C LYS A 50 -5.61 -3.10 -2.08
N GLN A 51 -6.06 -2.63 -3.24
CA GLN A 51 -6.88 -3.44 -4.14
C GLN A 51 -6.12 -4.68 -4.62
N ARG A 52 -4.81 -4.56 -4.88
CA ARG A 52 -4.00 -5.67 -5.34
C ARG A 52 -3.79 -6.73 -4.28
N ILE A 53 -3.54 -6.34 -3.03
CA ILE A 53 -3.49 -7.30 -1.91
C ILE A 53 -4.79 -8.07 -1.81
N LYS A 54 -5.94 -7.38 -1.81
CA LYS A 54 -7.25 -8.03 -1.73
C LYS A 54 -7.43 -9.05 -2.85
N TYR A 55 -7.17 -8.63 -4.10
CA TYR A 55 -7.26 -9.52 -5.26
C TYR A 55 -6.35 -10.75 -5.13
N LEU A 56 -5.09 -10.55 -4.74
CA LEU A 56 -4.11 -11.64 -4.61
C LEU A 56 -4.40 -12.58 -3.44
N SER A 57 -5.06 -12.08 -2.39
CA SER A 57 -5.43 -12.86 -1.20
C SER A 57 -6.69 -13.71 -1.44
N GLU A 58 -7.55 -13.28 -2.36
CA GLU A 58 -8.78 -13.98 -2.76
C GLU A 58 -8.54 -14.98 -3.90
N GLN A 59 -7.38 -14.93 -4.58
CA GLN A 59 -7.00 -15.91 -5.59
C GLN A 59 -6.44 -17.16 -4.90
N PRO A 60 -6.97 -18.37 -5.17
CA PRO A 60 -6.32 -19.60 -4.74
C PRO A 60 -4.92 -19.66 -5.38
N ALA A 61 -3.92 -20.09 -4.61
CA ALA A 61 -2.58 -20.30 -5.13
C ALA A 61 -2.64 -21.20 -6.38
N PRO A 62 -1.87 -20.89 -7.44
CA PRO A 62 -1.87 -21.67 -8.68
C PRO A 62 -1.44 -23.13 -8.48
#